data_AF-A0A7K0FIX5-F1
#
_entry.id   AF-A0A7K0FIX5-F1
#
_cell.length_a   1.000
_cell.length_b   1.000
_cell.length_c   1.000
_cell.angle_alpha   90.00
_cell.angle_beta   90.00
_cell.angle_gamma   90.00
#
_symmetry.space_group_name_H-M   'P 1'
#
loop_
_entity.id
_entity.type
_entity.pdbx_description
1 polymer ?
#
loop_
_entity_poly.entity_id
_entity_poly.type
_entity_poly.pdbx_seq_one_letter_code
_entity_poly.pdbx_strand_id
1 'polypeptide(L)'
;MKKYIFTVFIAILLIVSLKAQVRGKDTLFFTYDKKYLTTHVEIPNHFYIKDGSGVAVGNFYFTEVKKIKNQNVKSKKRCLKKFIRSSKFYDKNKKLKLNDYGLWEYLKDFVIVLVKDVENKKEYIEVESSYEIE
;
A
#
# COMPACT_ATOMS: atom_id res chain seq x y z
N MET A 1 55.34 -14.50 5.49
CA MET A 1 54.45 -14.16 6.64
C MET A 1 53.72 -12.83 6.46
N LYS A 2 54.40 -11.72 6.07
CA LYS A 2 53.75 -10.39 5.85
C LYS A 2 52.61 -10.37 4.81
N LYS A 3 52.66 -11.18 3.75
CA LYS A 3 51.63 -11.21 2.68
C LYS A 3 50.26 -11.72 3.17
N TYR A 4 50.23 -12.66 4.11
CA TYR A 4 49.00 -13.25 4.63
C TYR A 4 48.27 -12.30 5.60
N ILE A 5 49.01 -11.47 6.34
CA ILE A 5 48.43 -10.46 7.24
C ILE A 5 47.64 -9.42 6.44
N PHE A 6 48.16 -9.02 5.28
CA PHE A 6 47.49 -8.07 4.40
C PHE A 6 46.19 -8.64 3.81
N THR A 7 46.17 -9.93 3.49
CA THR A 7 44.97 -10.61 2.96
C THR A 7 43.87 -10.74 4.01
N VAL A 8 44.24 -11.04 5.26
CA VAL A 8 43.29 -11.13 6.39
C VAL A 8 42.68 -9.75 6.68
N PHE A 9 43.47 -8.68 6.59
CA PHE A 9 42.96 -7.32 6.85
C PHE A 9 41.96 -6.84 5.79
N ILE A 10 42.16 -7.20 4.52
CA ILE A 10 41.21 -6.90 3.43
C ILE A 10 39.91 -7.69 3.59
N ALA A 11 39.99 -8.95 4.02
CA ALA A 11 38.81 -9.78 4.25
C ALA A 11 37.90 -9.22 5.36
N ILE A 12 38.49 -8.63 6.41
CA ILE A 12 37.74 -8.02 7.52
C ILE A 12 37.00 -6.74 7.08
N LEU A 13 37.60 -5.94 6.18
CA LEU A 13 36.98 -4.70 5.67
C LEU A 13 35.72 -4.94 4.83
N LEU A 14 35.64 -6.09 4.14
CA LEU A 14 34.47 -6.47 3.33
C LEU A 14 33.27 -6.92 4.17
N ILE A 15 33.49 -7.41 5.40
CA ILE A 15 32.41 -7.89 6.28
C ILE A 15 31.66 -6.70 6.92
N VAL A 16 32.32 -5.55 7.11
CA VAL A 16 31.73 -4.38 7.77
C VAL A 16 30.80 -3.56 6.86
N SER A 17 30.82 -3.79 5.54
CA SER A 17 30.10 -2.98 4.56
C SER A 17 28.69 -3.51 4.21
N LEU A 18 28.30 -4.70 4.68
CA LEU A 18 27.00 -5.30 4.39
C LEU A 18 25.94 -4.92 5.44
N LYS A 19 25.67 -3.63 5.59
CA LYS A 19 24.37 -3.19 6.14
C LYS A 19 23.40 -3.09 4.97
N ALA A 20 22.69 -4.18 4.68
CA ALA A 20 21.54 -4.13 3.79
C ALA A 20 20.56 -3.09 4.34
N GLN A 21 20.47 -1.94 3.68
CA GLN A 21 19.49 -0.92 4.06
C GLN A 21 18.10 -1.52 3.83
N VAL A 22 17.30 -1.60 4.89
CA VAL A 22 15.86 -1.84 4.75
C VAL A 22 15.33 -0.68 3.89
N ARG A 23 15.04 -0.98 2.63
CA ARG A 23 14.51 0.02 1.70
C ARG A 23 13.14 0.43 2.23
N GLY A 24 12.98 1.70 2.60
CA GLY A 24 11.69 2.23 3.03
C GLY A 24 10.64 1.96 1.94
N LYS A 25 9.45 1.52 2.34
CA LYS A 25 8.33 1.33 1.42
C LYS A 25 7.97 2.67 0.76
N ASP A 26 7.71 2.63 -0.55
CA ASP A 26 7.24 3.81 -1.26
C ASP A 26 5.85 4.22 -0.76
N THR A 27 5.58 5.52 -0.68
CA THR A 27 4.28 6.04 -0.24
C THR A 27 3.39 6.41 -1.41
N LEU A 28 2.19 5.83 -1.47
CA LEU A 28 1.15 6.12 -2.44
C LEU A 28 0.04 6.95 -1.80
N PHE A 29 -0.24 8.12 -2.40
CA PHE A 29 -1.31 9.00 -1.96
C PHE A 29 -2.51 8.89 -2.89
N PHE A 30 -3.64 8.47 -2.36
CA PHE A 30 -4.90 8.37 -3.10
C PHE A 30 -5.94 9.34 -2.56
N THR A 31 -6.72 9.95 -3.45
CA THR A 31 -7.89 10.72 -3.03
C THR A 31 -8.92 9.78 -2.39
N TYR A 32 -9.41 10.13 -1.20
CA TYR A 32 -10.53 9.47 -0.55
C TYR A 32 -11.82 9.76 -1.32
N ASP A 33 -12.36 8.75 -1.99
CA ASP A 33 -13.60 8.86 -2.78
C ASP A 33 -14.72 8.06 -2.12
N LYS A 34 -15.65 8.75 -1.45
CA LYS A 34 -16.85 8.17 -0.81
C LYS A 34 -17.74 7.39 -1.77
N LYS A 35 -17.66 7.66 -3.09
CA LYS A 35 -18.43 6.92 -4.09
C LYS A 35 -17.73 5.65 -4.52
N TYR A 36 -16.47 5.44 -4.19
CA TYR A 36 -15.70 4.26 -4.56
C TYR A 36 -15.31 3.39 -3.37
N LEU A 37 -15.12 4.01 -2.20
CA LEU A 37 -14.87 3.37 -0.92
C LEU A 37 -16.18 3.26 -0.13
N THR A 38 -16.44 2.06 0.38
CA THR A 38 -17.57 1.74 1.26
C THR A 38 -17.03 1.34 2.63
N THR A 39 -17.65 1.85 3.68
CA THR A 39 -17.39 1.47 5.07
C THR A 39 -18.68 0.95 5.69
N HIS A 40 -18.59 -0.03 6.58
CA HIS A 40 -19.72 -0.54 7.34
C HIS A 40 -19.74 0.08 8.74
N VAL A 41 -20.93 0.27 9.32
CA VAL A 41 -21.07 0.93 10.64
C VAL A 41 -20.47 0.03 11.74
N GLU A 42 -20.60 -1.28 11.55
CA GLU A 42 -20.13 -2.34 12.41
C GLU A 42 -18.60 -2.45 12.39
N ILE A 43 -17.97 -2.12 11.26
CA ILE A 43 -16.51 -2.21 11.05
C ILE A 43 -16.01 -0.93 10.36
N PRO A 44 -16.01 0.22 11.07
CA PRO A 44 -15.75 1.53 10.47
C PRO A 44 -14.31 1.73 9.98
N ASN A 45 -13.39 0.86 10.42
CA ASN A 45 -11.98 0.89 10.04
C ASN A 45 -11.70 0.15 8.73
N HIS A 46 -12.68 -0.54 8.14
CA HIS A 46 -12.54 -1.27 6.88
C HIS A 46 -13.08 -0.44 5.72
N PHE A 47 -12.24 -0.17 4.72
CA PHE A 47 -12.62 0.50 3.48
C PHE A 47 -12.63 -0.49 2.32
N TYR A 48 -13.81 -0.96 1.98
CA TYR A 48 -14.05 -1.83 0.83
C TYR A 48 -14.10 -1.02 -0.46
N ILE A 49 -13.63 -1.59 -1.57
CA ILE A 49 -13.70 -0.94 -2.89
C ILE A 49 -14.89 -1.49 -3.70
N LYS A 50 -15.53 -0.63 -4.50
CA LYS A 50 -16.66 -1.04 -5.35
C LYS A 50 -16.33 -2.08 -6.42
N ASP A 51 -15.06 -2.20 -6.82
CA ASP A 51 -14.63 -3.16 -7.83
C ASP A 51 -14.22 -4.52 -7.22
N GLY A 52 -14.30 -4.67 -5.89
CA GLY A 52 -13.94 -5.91 -5.19
C GLY A 52 -14.83 -7.08 -5.59
N SER A 53 -14.26 -8.28 -5.60
CA SER A 53 -14.98 -9.50 -6.04
C SER A 53 -16.07 -9.96 -5.06
N GLY A 54 -16.04 -9.48 -3.82
CA GLY A 54 -17.02 -9.81 -2.78
C GLY A 54 -16.72 -11.12 -2.04
N VAL A 55 -17.56 -11.43 -1.05
CA VAL A 55 -17.30 -12.48 -0.05
C VAL A 55 -17.19 -13.90 -0.63
N ALA A 56 -17.91 -14.21 -1.70
CA ALA A 56 -17.97 -15.56 -2.27
C ALA A 56 -16.65 -16.09 -2.85
N VAL A 57 -15.66 -15.21 -3.08
CA VAL A 57 -14.38 -15.56 -3.73
C VAL A 57 -13.17 -14.96 -3.00
N GLY A 58 -13.43 -14.24 -1.91
CA GLY A 58 -12.47 -13.40 -1.22
C GLY A 58 -12.41 -11.97 -1.78
N ASN A 59 -12.16 -11.02 -0.88
CA ASN A 59 -12.38 -9.61 -1.13
C ASN A 59 -11.17 -8.77 -0.70
N PHE A 60 -10.75 -7.85 -1.57
CA PHE A 60 -9.75 -6.84 -1.24
C PHE A 60 -10.41 -5.68 -0.48
N TYR A 61 -9.73 -5.21 0.56
CA TYR A 61 -10.12 -3.99 1.27
C TYR A 61 -8.90 -3.31 1.90
N PHE A 62 -9.10 -2.11 2.45
CA PHE A 62 -8.09 -1.43 3.25
C PHE A 62 -8.49 -1.39 4.72
N THR A 63 -7.52 -1.56 5.62
CA THR A 63 -7.72 -1.39 7.07
C THR A 63 -7.08 -0.07 7.52
N GLU A 64 -7.81 0.77 8.26
CA GLU A 64 -7.26 1.97 8.89
C GLU A 64 -6.15 1.59 9.87
N VAL A 65 -4.94 2.12 9.66
CA VAL A 65 -3.82 1.98 10.61
C VAL A 65 -3.80 3.17 11.54
N LYS A 66 -3.73 4.38 10.98
CA LYS A 66 -3.67 5.61 11.77
C LYS A 66 -4.09 6.84 10.98
N LYS A 67 -4.66 7.81 11.67
CA LYS A 67 -4.89 9.16 11.16
C LYS A 67 -3.65 10.01 11.39
N ILE A 68 -3.10 10.56 10.31
CA ILE A 68 -1.91 11.39 10.37
C ILE A 68 -2.35 12.85 10.50
N LYS A 69 -2.07 13.45 11.65
CA LYS A 69 -2.31 14.88 11.89
C LYS A 69 -1.19 15.67 11.23
N ASN A 70 -1.55 16.61 10.36
CA ASN A 70 -0.69 17.67 9.85
C ASN A 70 0.50 17.21 8.98
N GLN A 71 0.22 16.64 7.81
CA GLN A 71 1.24 16.47 6.78
C GLN A 71 1.42 17.77 5.97
N ASN A 72 2.57 18.42 6.14
CA ASN A 72 3.14 19.36 5.15
C ASN A 72 3.63 18.64 3.89
N VAL A 73 2.97 17.56 3.50
CA VAL A 73 3.40 16.72 2.38
C VAL A 73 2.72 17.26 1.12
N LYS A 74 3.51 17.92 0.27
CA LYS A 74 3.12 18.21 -1.13
C LYS A 74 3.20 16.91 -1.93
N SER A 75 2.28 15.99 -1.73
CA SER A 75 2.19 14.75 -2.52
C SER A 75 1.14 14.86 -3.62
N LYS A 76 1.47 14.32 -4.79
CA LYS A 76 0.54 14.23 -5.92
C LYS A 76 -0.48 13.13 -5.64
N LYS A 77 -1.68 13.52 -5.20
CA LYS A 77 -2.81 12.59 -5.01
C LYS A 77 -3.25 11.97 -6.35
N ARG A 78 -3.41 10.65 -6.37
CA ARG A 78 -3.94 9.89 -7.52
C ARG A 78 -5.36 9.42 -7.23
N CYS A 79 -6.15 9.16 -8.27
CA CYS A 79 -7.46 8.54 -8.09
C CYS A 79 -7.31 7.02 -7.96
N LEU A 80 -7.68 6.45 -6.80
CA LEU A 80 -7.59 5.02 -6.53
C LEU A 80 -8.30 4.18 -7.59
N LYS A 81 -9.55 4.53 -7.91
CA LYS A 81 -10.34 3.86 -8.96
C LYS A 81 -9.62 3.81 -10.30
N LYS A 82 -9.03 4.94 -10.73
CA LYS A 82 -8.27 4.99 -11.99
C LYS A 82 -7.01 4.14 -11.91
N PHE A 83 -6.29 4.21 -10.80
CA PHE A 83 -5.09 3.39 -10.55
C PHE A 83 -5.41 1.90 -10.68
N ILE A 84 -6.40 1.40 -9.94
CA ILE A 84 -6.82 -0.01 -9.95
C ILE A 84 -7.25 -0.44 -11.37
N ARG A 85 -8.15 0.32 -12.00
CA ARG A 85 -8.69 -0.03 -13.33
C ARG A 85 -7.67 0.08 -14.47
N SER A 86 -6.57 0.80 -14.27
CA SER A 86 -5.44 0.86 -15.21
C SER A 86 -4.36 -0.20 -14.93
N SER A 87 -4.45 -0.89 -13.79
CA SER A 87 -3.47 -1.89 -13.39
C SER A 87 -3.70 -3.21 -14.10
N LYS A 88 -2.68 -4.07 -14.10
CA LYS A 88 -2.78 -5.45 -14.60
C LYS A 88 -3.77 -6.33 -13.81
N PHE A 89 -4.24 -5.86 -12.65
CA PHE A 89 -5.13 -6.61 -11.77
C PHE A 89 -6.60 -6.46 -12.16
N TYR A 90 -6.93 -5.51 -13.03
CA TYR A 90 -8.31 -5.25 -13.44
C TYR A 90 -8.53 -5.55 -14.93
N ASP A 91 -9.54 -6.38 -15.21
CA ASP A 91 -10.00 -6.68 -16.56
C ASP A 91 -11.51 -6.54 -16.64
N LYS A 92 -11.97 -5.52 -17.38
CA LYS A 92 -13.40 -5.23 -17.57
C LYS A 92 -14.16 -6.34 -18.28
N ASN A 93 -13.46 -7.21 -19.02
CA ASN A 93 -14.06 -8.26 -19.85
C ASN A 93 -14.28 -9.57 -19.06
N LYS A 94 -13.73 -9.68 -17.84
CA LYS A 94 -13.91 -10.85 -16.97
C LYS A 94 -15.17 -10.69 -16.10
N LYS A 95 -15.77 -11.84 -15.74
CA LYS A 95 -16.86 -11.90 -14.75
C LYS A 95 -16.40 -11.35 -13.41
N LEU A 96 -15.26 -11.86 -12.92
CA LEU A 96 -14.52 -11.29 -11.80
C LEU A 96 -13.52 -10.29 -12.38
N LYS A 97 -13.90 -9.01 -12.30
CA LYS A 97 -13.15 -7.94 -12.96
C LYS A 97 -11.85 -7.63 -12.27
N LEU A 98 -11.75 -7.91 -10.98
CA LEU A 98 -10.57 -7.63 -10.18
C LEU A 98 -9.93 -8.95 -9.73
N ASN A 99 -8.60 -9.02 -9.81
CA ASN A 99 -7.81 -10.01 -9.10
C ASN A 99 -7.46 -9.42 -7.72
N ASP A 100 -8.35 -9.62 -6.75
CA ASP A 100 -8.25 -9.08 -5.38
C ASP A 100 -6.95 -9.50 -4.68
N TYR A 101 -6.62 -10.79 -4.73
CA TYR A 101 -5.39 -11.34 -4.16
C TYR A 101 -4.14 -10.70 -4.79
N GLY A 102 -4.08 -10.62 -6.12
CA GLY A 102 -2.95 -10.03 -6.81
C GLY A 102 -2.78 -8.54 -6.53
N LEU A 103 -3.89 -7.81 -6.38
CA LEU A 103 -3.86 -6.40 -5.99
C LEU A 103 -3.34 -6.23 -4.55
N TRP A 104 -3.82 -7.04 -3.62
CA TRP A 104 -3.32 -7.08 -2.24
C TRP A 104 -1.82 -7.39 -2.18
N GLU A 105 -1.40 -8.45 -2.87
CA GLU A 105 0.00 -8.88 -2.87
C GLU A 105 0.93 -7.77 -3.39
N TYR A 106 0.48 -7.00 -4.38
CA TYR A 106 1.22 -5.86 -4.90
C TYR A 106 1.22 -4.67 -3.93
N LEU A 107 0.08 -4.35 -3.32
CA LEU A 107 -0.09 -3.16 -2.50
C LEU A 107 0.51 -3.29 -1.09
N LYS A 108 0.72 -4.52 -0.58
CA LYS A 108 1.32 -4.75 0.75
C LYS A 108 2.73 -4.17 0.90
N ASP A 109 3.43 -3.95 -0.20
CA ASP A 109 4.80 -3.41 -0.23
C ASP A 109 4.84 -1.87 -0.27
N PHE A 110 3.69 -1.20 -0.23
CA PHE A 110 3.58 0.26 -0.20
C PHE A 110 3.03 0.78 1.13
N VAL A 111 3.39 2.01 1.48
CA VAL A 111 2.64 2.79 2.48
C VAL A 111 1.50 3.48 1.74
N ILE A 112 0.26 3.24 2.13
CA ILE A 112 -0.91 3.77 1.43
C ILE A 112 -1.56 4.84 2.30
N VAL A 113 -1.77 6.01 1.72
CA VAL A 113 -2.40 7.14 2.41
C VAL A 113 -3.62 7.59 1.62
N LEU A 114 -4.79 7.47 2.25
CA LEU A 114 -6.03 8.05 1.75
C LEU A 114 -6.12 9.52 2.20
N VAL A 115 -6.26 10.42 1.23
CA VAL A 115 -6.29 11.87 1.42
C VAL A 115 -7.73 12.35 1.28
N LYS A 116 -8.32 12.77 2.38
CA LYS A 116 -9.70 13.23 2.47
C LYS A 116 -9.71 14.75 2.65
N ASP A 117 -10.30 15.46 1.71
CA ASP A 117 -10.49 16.90 1.77
C ASP A 117 -11.79 17.19 2.59
N VAL A 118 -11.67 17.87 3.73
CA VAL A 118 -12.79 18.24 4.63
C VAL A 118 -12.70 19.74 4.90
N GLU A 119 -13.65 20.54 4.40
CA GLU A 119 -13.83 21.96 4.76
C GLU A 119 -12.51 22.75 4.88
N ASN A 120 -11.73 22.75 3.78
CA ASN A 120 -10.42 23.42 3.67
C ASN A 120 -9.26 22.81 4.48
N LYS A 121 -9.47 21.66 5.13
CA LYS A 121 -8.43 20.84 5.77
C LYS A 121 -8.24 19.54 5.02
N LYS A 122 -7.02 18.99 5.10
CA LYS A 122 -6.71 17.66 4.60
C LYS A 122 -6.56 16.71 5.78
N GLU A 123 -7.35 15.65 5.77
CA GLU A 123 -7.18 14.49 6.62
C GLU A 123 -6.40 13.42 5.85
N TYR A 124 -5.40 12.85 6.49
CA TYR A 124 -4.57 11.79 5.91
C TYR A 124 -4.79 10.53 6.75
N ILE A 125 -5.19 9.45 6.08
CA ILE A 125 -5.49 8.17 6.72
C ILE A 125 -4.51 7.16 6.15
N GLU A 126 -3.57 6.70 6.96
CA GLU A 126 -2.70 5.58 6.59
C GLU A 126 -3.51 4.30 6.68
N VAL A 127 -3.40 3.49 5.63
CA VAL A 127 -4.12 2.23 5.52
C VAL A 127 -3.19 1.12 5.06
N GLU A 128 -3.53 -0.10 5.47
CA GLU A 128 -2.91 -1.33 4.97
C GLU A 128 -3.85 -2.03 4.01
N SER A 129 -3.31 -2.65 2.97
CA SER A 129 -4.09 -3.53 2.10
C SER A 129 -4.31 -4.87 2.77
N SER A 130 -5.56 -5.35 2.71
CA SER A 130 -6.00 -6.61 3.28
C SER A 130 -6.74 -7.44 2.23
N TYR A 131 -6.66 -8.75 2.39
CA TYR A 131 -7.41 -9.72 1.59
C TYR A 131 -7.90 -10.82 2.51
N GLU A 132 -9.19 -11.12 2.45
CA GLU A 132 -9.83 -12.16 3.24
C GLU A 132 -10.67 -13.05 2.35
N ILE A 133 -10.71 -14.33 2.71
CA ILE A 133 -11.63 -15.33 2.18
C ILE A 133 -12.51 -15.73 3.35
N GLU A 134 -13.83 -15.61 3.19
CA GLU A 134 -14.82 -16.12 4.14
C GLU A 134 -15.14 -17.59 3.87
#